data_AF-A0A3A0UYN1-F1
#
_entry.id   AF-A0A3A0UYN1-F1
#
_cell.length_a   1.000
_cell.length_b   1.000
_cell.length_c   1.000
_cell.angle_alpha   90.00
_cell.angle_beta   90.00
_cell.angle_gamma   90.00
#
_symmetry.space_group_name_H-M   'P 1'
#
loop_
_entity.id
_entity.type
_entity.pdbx_description
1 polymer ?
#
loop_
_entity_poly.entity_id
_entity_poly.type
_entity_poly.pdbx_seq_one_letter_code
_entity_poly.pdbx_strand_id
1 'polypeptide(L)'
;MRSKELIKSIILILLVLMSVVLTYMTWNFSPDLANVDNQGSNSKDYEPNTIGKPLNQGMDQVITPYQVVHSKGDQTEGMEATKQNIENILKPLKNHRVLHAEQMHSNHNLIIPDLTDEFLVLDFSYDMP
;
A
#
# COMPACT_ATOMS: atom_id res chain seq x y z
N MET A 1 67.77 -18.63 12.91
CA MET A 1 66.93 -19.28 11.87
C MET A 1 65.51 -19.59 12.37
N ARG A 2 65.35 -20.16 13.57
CA ARG A 2 64.06 -20.53 14.20
C ARG A 2 63.00 -19.42 14.31
N SER A 3 63.41 -18.16 14.50
CA SER A 3 62.50 -17.01 14.66
C SER A 3 61.77 -16.61 13.37
N LYS A 4 62.38 -16.81 12.18
CA LYS A 4 61.73 -16.50 10.90
C LYS A 4 60.61 -17.49 10.57
N GLU A 5 60.76 -18.75 10.96
CA GLU A 5 59.75 -19.79 10.78
C GLU A 5 58.57 -19.59 11.76
N LEU A 6 58.86 -19.20 13.00
CA LEU A 6 57.83 -18.85 13.98
C LEU A 6 56.97 -17.67 13.52
N ILE A 7 57.57 -16.61 12.97
CA ILE A 7 56.83 -15.45 12.46
C ILE A 7 55.87 -15.85 11.32
N LYS A 8 56.33 -16.72 10.42
CA LYS A 8 55.53 -17.18 9.27
C LYS A 8 54.35 -18.04 9.74
N SER A 9 54.59 -18.90 10.73
CA SER A 9 53.56 -19.71 11.37
C SER A 9 52.51 -18.86 12.11
N ILE A 10 52.94 -17.81 12.82
CA ILE A 10 52.03 -16.90 13.54
C ILE A 10 51.15 -16.12 12.56
N ILE A 11 51.72 -15.58 11.49
CA ILE A 11 50.96 -14.92 10.43
C ILE A 11 49.91 -15.87 9.83
N LEU A 12 50.30 -17.13 9.58
CA LEU A 12 49.41 -18.12 8.98
C LEU A 12 48.23 -18.43 9.90
N ILE A 13 48.49 -18.66 11.19
CA ILE A 13 47.44 -18.96 12.18
C ILE A 13 46.49 -17.75 12.35
N LEU A 14 47.04 -16.53 12.38
CA LEU A 14 46.23 -15.32 12.50
C LEU A 14 45.32 -15.13 11.28
N LEU A 15 45.82 -15.42 10.08
CA LEU A 15 45.03 -15.36 8.85
C LEU A 15 43.91 -16.40 8.84
N VAL A 16 44.18 -17.63 9.29
CA VAL A 16 43.18 -18.69 9.41
C VAL A 16 42.09 -18.30 10.41
N LEU A 17 42.47 -17.74 11.58
CA LEU A 17 41.50 -17.29 12.58
C LEU A 17 40.61 -16.16 12.05
N MET A 18 41.16 -15.19 11.33
CA MET A 18 40.37 -14.12 10.70
C MET A 18 39.36 -14.66 9.68
N SER A 19 39.73 -15.66 8.89
CA SER A 19 38.81 -16.30 7.94
C SER A 19 37.63 -16.98 8.65
N VAL A 20 37.87 -17.64 9.78
CA VAL A 20 36.83 -18.33 10.55
C VAL A 20 35.89 -17.31 11.21
N VAL A 21 36.43 -16.24 11.79
CA VAL A 21 35.63 -15.17 12.41
C VAL A 21 34.75 -14.48 11.36
N LEU A 22 35.28 -14.14 10.19
CA LEU A 22 34.47 -13.54 9.12
C LEU A 22 33.33 -14.47 8.69
N THR A 23 33.63 -15.76 8.54
CA THR A 23 32.62 -16.76 8.17
C THR A 23 31.53 -16.87 9.23
N TYR A 24 31.92 -16.86 10.51
CA TYR A 24 30.97 -16.83 11.64
C TYR A 24 30.13 -15.54 11.63
N MET A 25 30.74 -14.38 11.39
CA MET A 25 30.02 -13.10 11.29
C MET A 25 29.05 -13.09 10.10
N THR A 26 29.40 -13.70 8.96
CA THR A 26 28.49 -13.82 7.82
C THR A 26 27.31 -14.77 8.12
N TRP A 27 27.55 -15.86 8.83
CA TRP A 27 26.48 -16.78 9.26
C TRP A 27 25.57 -16.17 10.33
N ASN A 28 26.14 -15.39 11.24
CA ASN A 28 25.41 -14.67 12.28
C ASN A 28 24.99 -13.25 11.85
N PHE A 29 25.09 -12.94 10.55
CA PHE A 29 24.63 -11.69 9.98
C PHE A 29 23.10 -11.73 9.92
N SER A 30 22.46 -11.48 11.06
CA SER A 30 21.07 -11.04 11.07
C SER A 30 21.09 -9.57 10.62
N PRO A 31 20.55 -9.23 9.44
CA PRO A 31 20.46 -7.84 9.04
C PRO A 31 19.69 -7.11 10.13
N ASP A 32 20.32 -6.08 10.69
CA ASP A 32 19.69 -5.16 11.64
C ASP A 32 18.65 -4.32 10.88
N LEU A 33 17.51 -4.95 10.59
CA LEU A 33 16.31 -4.32 10.04
C LEU A 33 15.58 -3.50 11.12
N ALA A 34 16.00 -3.55 12.38
CA ALA A 34 15.37 -2.80 13.45
C ALA A 34 15.60 -1.29 13.32
N ASN A 35 16.62 -0.85 12.59
CA ASN A 35 16.80 0.59 12.32
C ASN A 35 16.08 1.09 11.06
N VAL A 36 15.44 0.20 10.28
CA VAL A 36 14.55 0.60 9.19
C VAL A 36 13.15 0.92 9.74
N ASP A 37 12.73 0.25 10.83
CA ASP A 37 11.41 0.42 11.44
C ASP A 37 11.38 1.54 12.51
N ASN A 38 12.54 1.87 13.12
CA ASN A 38 12.63 2.89 14.17
C ASN A 38 12.97 4.31 13.67
N GLN A 39 13.04 4.53 12.35
CA GLN A 39 13.17 5.88 11.78
C GLN A 39 11.81 6.59 11.63
N GLY A 40 10.72 5.97 12.08
CA GLY A 40 9.35 6.50 11.96
C GLY A 40 8.77 7.17 13.21
N SER A 41 9.44 7.15 14.37
CA SER A 41 8.77 7.51 15.64
C SER A 41 9.17 8.83 16.30
N ASN A 42 10.17 9.59 15.81
CA ASN A 42 10.59 10.83 16.52
C ASN A 42 11.13 12.01 15.68
N SER A 43 10.95 12.06 14.37
CA SER A 43 11.34 13.23 13.58
C SER A 43 10.17 13.76 12.76
N LYS A 44 9.71 14.96 13.12
CA LYS A 44 8.66 15.74 12.43
C LYS A 44 9.01 16.15 10.98
N ASP A 45 10.15 15.73 10.46
CA ASP A 45 10.66 16.12 9.14
C ASP A 45 11.12 14.90 8.33
N TYR A 46 10.24 13.91 8.14
CA TYR A 46 10.45 12.86 7.14
C TYR A 46 9.59 13.18 5.92
N GLU A 47 10.05 14.10 5.07
CA GLU A 47 9.61 14.11 3.67
C GLU A 47 10.43 13.03 2.95
N PRO A 48 9.81 11.94 2.49
CA PRO A 48 10.53 10.98 1.66
C PRO A 48 10.96 11.71 0.38
N ASN A 49 12.25 11.60 0.03
CA ASN A 49 12.79 12.12 -1.24
C ASN A 49 12.21 11.30 -2.40
N THR A 50 10.95 11.54 -2.74
CA THR A 50 10.30 10.98 -3.92
C THR A 50 10.53 11.92 -5.10
N ILE A 51 10.68 11.38 -6.30
CA ILE A 51 10.66 12.16 -7.54
C ILE A 51 9.19 12.57 -7.76
N GLY A 52 8.74 13.61 -7.05
CA GLY A 52 7.35 14.08 -7.05
C GLY A 52 6.88 14.47 -5.64
N LYS A 53 5.79 15.24 -5.56
CA LYS A 53 5.13 15.51 -4.27
C LYS A 53 4.69 14.16 -3.69
N PRO A 54 5.15 13.77 -2.49
CA PRO A 54 4.70 12.53 -1.88
C PRO A 54 3.18 12.58 -1.79
N LEU A 55 2.52 11.54 -2.31
CA LEU A 55 1.08 11.40 -2.20
C LEU A 55 0.78 11.00 -0.74
N ASN A 56 0.81 11.99 0.16
CA ASN A 56 0.53 11.83 1.58
C ASN A 56 -0.99 11.70 1.86
N GLN A 57 -1.72 11.26 0.84
CA GLN A 57 -3.16 11.14 0.78
C GLN A 57 -3.47 9.65 0.84
N GLY A 58 -4.36 9.24 1.74
CA GLY A 58 -4.75 7.84 1.92
C GLY A 58 -5.31 7.24 0.63
N MET A 59 -5.36 5.91 0.55
CA MET A 59 -5.88 5.17 -0.62
C MET A 59 -7.28 5.67 -1.06
N ASP A 60 -8.07 6.14 -0.10
CA ASP A 60 -9.40 6.71 -0.27
C ASP A 60 -9.45 8.06 -1.00
N GLN A 61 -8.30 8.73 -1.18
CA GLN A 61 -8.14 9.93 -2.00
C GLN A 61 -7.52 9.62 -3.37
N VAL A 62 -7.01 8.41 -3.57
CA VAL A 62 -6.43 7.93 -4.84
C VAL A 62 -7.49 7.24 -5.70
N ILE A 63 -8.39 6.49 -5.05
CA ILE A 63 -9.45 5.73 -5.69
C ILE A 63 -10.78 6.41 -5.39
N THR A 64 -11.26 7.22 -6.34
CA THR A 64 -12.54 7.93 -6.24
C THR A 64 -13.35 7.75 -7.52
N PRO A 65 -14.68 7.60 -7.44
CA PRO A 65 -15.52 7.55 -8.62
C PRO A 65 -15.41 8.87 -9.40
N TYR A 66 -15.50 8.77 -10.73
CA TYR A 66 -15.49 9.90 -11.65
C TYR A 66 -16.84 10.62 -11.71
N GLN A 67 -17.92 9.87 -11.54
CA GLN A 67 -19.27 10.41 -11.47
C GLN A 67 -20.11 9.61 -10.48
N VAL A 68 -21.08 10.29 -9.88
CA VAL A 68 -22.10 9.66 -9.04
C VAL A 68 -23.45 9.92 -9.68
N VAL A 69 -24.20 8.84 -9.91
CA VAL A 69 -25.54 8.91 -10.50
C VAL A 69 -26.55 8.43 -9.46
N HIS A 70 -27.52 9.27 -9.16
CA HIS A 70 -28.68 8.92 -8.36
C HIS A 70 -29.87 8.71 -9.30
N SER A 71 -30.47 7.53 -9.22
CA SER A 71 -31.65 7.18 -10.01
C SER A 71 -32.81 6.92 -9.07
N LYS A 72 -33.95 7.55 -9.37
CA LYS A 72 -35.22 7.43 -8.66
C LYS A 72 -36.35 7.29 -9.67
N GLY A 73 -36.67 6.06 -10.07
CA GLY A 73 -37.63 5.74 -11.13
C GLY A 73 -37.20 6.39 -12.45
N ASP A 74 -38.07 7.22 -13.02
CA ASP A 74 -37.79 7.96 -14.27
C ASP A 74 -36.91 9.21 -14.07
N GLN A 75 -36.60 9.59 -12.83
CA GLN A 75 -35.76 10.74 -12.53
C GLN A 75 -34.32 10.28 -12.28
N THR A 76 -33.40 10.73 -13.12
CA THR A 76 -31.97 10.46 -12.96
C THR A 76 -31.21 11.76 -12.82
N GLU A 77 -30.47 11.91 -11.73
CA GLU A 77 -29.64 13.07 -11.42
C GLU A 77 -28.17 12.65 -11.36
N GLY A 78 -27.32 13.37 -12.09
CA GLY A 78 -25.87 13.17 -12.08
C GLY A 78 -25.18 14.29 -11.32
N MET A 79 -24.15 13.94 -10.56
CA MET A 79 -23.28 14.90 -9.88
C MET A 79 -21.84 14.72 -10.33
N GLU A 80 -21.18 15.83 -10.69
CA GLU A 80 -19.74 15.82 -10.94
C GLU A 80 -18.98 15.43 -9.66
N ALA A 81 -17.99 14.55 -9.80
CA ALA A 81 -17.15 14.08 -8.70
C ALA A 81 -16.15 15.15 -8.24
N THR A 82 -16.63 16.20 -7.60
CA THR A 82 -15.78 17.12 -6.83
C THR A 82 -15.35 16.44 -5.53
N LYS A 83 -14.10 16.66 -5.09
CA LYS A 83 -13.53 16.04 -3.87
C LYS A 83 -14.48 16.10 -2.66
N GLN A 84 -15.07 17.26 -2.42
CA GLN A 84 -15.96 17.48 -1.27
C GLN A 84 -17.27 16.69 -1.38
N ASN A 85 -17.85 16.59 -2.57
CA ASN A 85 -19.10 15.85 -2.82
C ASN A 85 -18.88 14.35 -2.65
N ILE A 86 -17.78 13.84 -3.22
CA ILE A 86 -17.40 12.44 -3.11
C ILE A 86 -17.09 12.06 -1.66
N GLU A 87 -16.38 12.92 -0.92
CA GLU A 87 -16.11 12.68 0.49
C GLU A 87 -17.42 12.59 1.30
N ASN A 88 -18.37 13.49 1.06
CA ASN A 88 -19.67 13.47 1.73
C ASN A 88 -20.47 12.18 1.45
N ILE A 89 -20.39 11.64 0.23
CA ILE A 89 -21.09 10.41 -0.18
C ILE A 89 -20.39 9.15 0.33
N LEU A 90 -19.05 9.09 0.24
CA LEU A 90 -18.27 7.92 0.65
C LEU A 90 -18.12 7.79 2.17
N LYS A 91 -18.08 8.91 2.90
CA LYS A 91 -17.90 8.92 4.36
C LYS A 91 -18.90 8.03 5.12
N PRO A 92 -20.22 8.05 4.85
CA PRO A 92 -21.12 7.09 5.46
C PRO A 92 -20.81 5.66 5.01
N LEU A 93 -20.51 5.41 3.74
CA LEU A 93 -20.30 4.06 3.19
C LEU A 93 -19.09 3.33 3.79
N LYS A 94 -18.01 4.04 4.15
CA LYS A 94 -16.74 3.46 4.65
C LYS A 94 -16.88 2.58 5.90
N ASN A 95 -17.86 2.85 6.77
CA ASN A 95 -18.01 2.15 8.05
C ASN A 95 -19.20 1.18 8.07
N HIS A 96 -19.77 0.85 6.90
CA HIS A 96 -20.87 -0.10 6.82
C HIS A 96 -20.36 -1.52 6.63
N ARG A 97 -20.92 -2.45 7.40
CA ARG A 97 -20.67 -3.88 7.19
C ARG A 97 -21.53 -4.38 6.04
N VAL A 98 -20.88 -4.93 5.02
CA VAL A 98 -21.57 -5.60 3.91
C VAL A 98 -22.27 -6.86 4.43
N LEU A 99 -23.58 -6.95 4.25
CA LEU A 99 -24.39 -8.11 4.64
C LEU A 99 -24.61 -9.07 3.47
N HIS A 100 -24.71 -8.53 2.26
CA HIS A 100 -24.97 -9.27 1.04
C HIS A 100 -24.31 -8.57 -0.14
N ALA A 101 -23.79 -9.35 -1.08
CA ALA A 101 -23.23 -8.88 -2.34
C ALA A 101 -23.57 -9.90 -3.42
N GLU A 102 -24.05 -9.41 -4.57
CA GLU A 102 -24.47 -10.24 -5.69
C GLU A 102 -23.84 -9.71 -6.98
N GLN A 103 -23.35 -10.63 -7.81
CA GLN A 103 -22.84 -10.28 -9.14
C GLN A 103 -23.99 -10.34 -10.14
N MET A 104 -24.35 -9.19 -10.67
CA MET A 104 -25.38 -9.10 -11.71
C MET A 104 -24.74 -9.09 -13.10
N HIS A 105 -25.19 -10.00 -13.97
CA HIS A 105 -24.86 -10.00 -15.39
C HIS A 105 -26.11 -9.64 -16.20
N SER A 106 -26.07 -8.55 -16.95
CA SER A 106 -27.08 -8.27 -17.98
C SER A 106 -26.44 -8.38 -19.36
N ASN A 107 -27.05 -9.18 -20.25
CA ASN A 107 -26.60 -9.32 -21.63
C ASN A 107 -26.94 -8.09 -22.48
N HIS A 108 -27.98 -7.31 -22.14
CA HIS A 108 -28.39 -6.08 -22.83
C HIS A 108 -29.17 -5.17 -21.86
N ASN A 109 -28.68 -3.94 -21.66
CA ASN A 109 -29.18 -2.92 -20.74
C ASN A 109 -29.31 -3.37 -19.27
N LEU A 110 -28.75 -2.61 -18.35
CA LEU A 110 -28.90 -2.79 -16.91
C LEU A 110 -30.34 -2.42 -16.51
N ILE A 111 -31.32 -3.25 -16.89
CA ILE A 111 -32.59 -3.31 -16.17
C ILE A 111 -32.26 -4.18 -14.96
N ILE A 112 -32.19 -3.56 -13.79
CA ILE A 112 -31.86 -4.24 -12.55
C ILE A 112 -33.18 -4.47 -11.81
N PRO A 113 -33.86 -5.61 -12.01
CA PRO A 113 -35.23 -5.84 -11.53
C PRO A 113 -35.35 -5.91 -10.00
N ASP A 114 -34.24 -6.15 -9.29
CA ASP A 114 -34.21 -6.29 -7.82
C ASP A 114 -33.68 -5.05 -7.09
N LEU A 115 -33.30 -3.99 -7.81
CA LEU A 115 -33.06 -2.70 -7.16
C LEU A 115 -34.41 -2.03 -6.95
N THR A 116 -34.63 -1.54 -5.74
CA THR A 116 -35.69 -0.55 -5.45
C THR A 116 -35.64 0.56 -6.51
N ASP A 117 -36.78 1.22 -6.76
CA ASP A 117 -36.85 2.37 -7.69
C ASP A 117 -35.80 3.46 -7.39
N GLU A 118 -35.15 3.45 -6.22
CA GLU A 118 -34.11 4.38 -5.82
C GLU A 118 -32.76 3.69 -5.58
N PHE A 119 -31.73 4.05 -6.35
CA PHE A 119 -30.37 3.54 -6.20
C PHE A 119 -29.29 4.58 -6.54
N LEU A 120 -28.08 4.31 -6.05
CA LEU A 120 -26.88 5.14 -6.27
C LEU A 120 -25.84 4.32 -7.03
N VAL A 121 -25.33 4.88 -8.13
CA VAL A 121 -24.24 4.28 -8.92
C VAL A 121 -22.97 5.10 -8.72
N LEU A 122 -21.90 4.41 -8.33
CA LEU A 122 -20.55 4.96 -8.25
C LEU A 122 -19.79 4.48 -9.48
N ASP A 123 -19.55 5.39 -10.43
CA ASP A 123 -18.88 5.05 -11.68
C ASP A 123 -17.39 5.42 -11.62
N PHE A 124 -16.53 4.46 -11.92
CA PHE A 124 -15.09 4.59 -11.86
C PHE A 124 -14.50 4.59 -13.27
N SER A 125 -13.49 5.41 -13.50
CA SER A 125 -12.86 5.53 -14.82
C SER A 125 -11.99 4.33 -15.22
N TYR A 126 -11.84 3.37 -14.32
CA TYR A 126 -11.07 2.14 -14.51
C TYR A 126 -11.74 0.99 -13.77
N ASP A 127 -11.54 -0.22 -14.28
CA ASP A 127 -12.01 -1.44 -13.63
C ASP A 127 -11.29 -1.61 -12.28
N MET A 128 -12.09 -1.64 -11.21
CA MET A 128 -11.60 -1.85 -9.86
C MET A 128 -11.26 -3.34 -9.65
N PRO A 129 -10.06 -3.67 -9.12
CA PRO A 129 -9.63 -5.04 -8.87
C PRO A 129 -10.35 -5.72 -7.71
#